data_AF-A0A9P8L5D8-F1
#
_entry.id   AF-A0A9P8L5D8-F1
#
_cell.length_a   1.000
_cell.length_b   1.000
_cell.length_c   1.000
_cell.angle_alpha   90.00
_cell.angle_beta   90.00
_cell.angle_gamma   90.00
#
_symmetry.space_group_name_H-M   'P 1'
#
loop_
_entity.id
_entity.type
_entity.pdbx_description
1 polymer ?
#
loop_
_entity_poly.entity_id
_entity_poly.type
_entity_poly.pdbx_seq_one_letter_code
_entity_poly.pdbx_strand_id
1 'polypeptide(L)'
;YQWALPEKTAQAMTNLIAVALALALSRLPIFVKSFVFCYRRRKAQARRLGVHEEISDGIALGAEGEQSADELIASIPAAYMTGEPSSENRGRGSSSLFSFNSIEEGLTRAINYIFEGRIEVGMNDAGIRKIFRRVANNASEDTWRFSLALLFSFCLVALFILEQTLAILSANIISDCGYWNVDFNAYNTSIGEDAYEANFQDYKWERAREVRALNYAERCYGDGDGTENCNIMASRKIDYTVEHNASCPFAGDVCFGGPTSALAMDTGYTHSSVVGLNAPGSGFFRRKTSSVQSQSGTYIMVASIRHYEKRGKYQLE
;
A
#
# COMPACT_ATOMS: atom_id res chain seq x y z
N TYR A 1 11.91 -15.07 -18.05
CA TYR A 1 10.72 -15.34 -17.22
C TYR A 1 9.66 -14.30 -17.53
N GLN A 2 8.54 -14.71 -18.14
CA GLN A 2 7.35 -13.87 -18.31
C GLN A 2 6.53 -14.01 -17.03
N TRP A 3 6.44 -12.93 -16.27
CA TRP A 3 5.70 -12.90 -15.01
C TRP A 3 4.20 -12.80 -15.31
N ALA A 4 3.54 -13.95 -15.50
CA ALA A 4 2.10 -14.02 -15.48
C ALA A 4 1.65 -14.13 -14.02
N LEU A 5 1.04 -13.06 -13.49
CA LEU A 5 0.37 -13.11 -12.20
C LEU A 5 -0.68 -14.25 -12.25
N PRO A 6 -0.75 -15.17 -11.27
CA PRO A 6 -1.76 -16.21 -11.26
C PRO A 6 -3.14 -15.55 -11.30
N GLU A 7 -4.00 -16.01 -12.21
CA GLU A 7 -5.30 -15.41 -12.54
C GLU A 7 -6.17 -15.17 -11.30
N LYS A 8 -6.08 -16.06 -10.30
CA LYS A 8 -6.84 -15.98 -9.05
C LYS A 8 -6.38 -14.83 -8.14
N THR A 9 -5.09 -14.51 -8.11
CA THR A 9 -4.53 -13.37 -7.37
C THR A 9 -4.89 -12.05 -8.05
N ALA A 10 -4.85 -12.01 -9.38
CA ALA A 10 -5.32 -10.86 -10.14
C ALA A 10 -6.83 -10.62 -9.88
N GLN A 11 -7.62 -11.69 -9.78
CA GLN A 11 -9.05 -11.60 -9.48
C GLN A 11 -9.34 -11.14 -8.04
N ALA A 12 -8.54 -11.57 -7.06
CA ALA A 12 -8.67 -11.10 -5.69
C ALA A 12 -8.31 -9.61 -5.55
N MET A 13 -7.25 -9.16 -6.23
CA MET A 13 -6.86 -7.75 -6.24
C MET A 13 -7.88 -6.86 -6.96
N THR A 14 -8.43 -7.30 -8.11
CA THR A 14 -9.47 -6.54 -8.81
C THR A 14 -10.76 -6.45 -8.00
N ASN A 15 -11.15 -7.51 -7.28
CA ASN A 15 -12.30 -7.48 -6.37
C ASN A 15 -12.08 -6.49 -5.21
N LEU A 16 -10.88 -6.44 -4.63
CA LEU A 16 -10.57 -5.54 -3.53
C LEU A 16 -10.55 -4.08 -3.99
N ILE A 17 -9.97 -3.80 -5.17
CA ILE A 17 -10.00 -2.48 -5.81
C ILE A 17 -11.45 -2.08 -6.14
N ALA A 18 -12.26 -3.01 -6.66
CA ALA A 18 -13.66 -2.75 -6.98
C ALA A 18 -14.47 -2.41 -5.72
N VAL A 19 -14.25 -3.11 -4.60
CA VAL A 19 -14.90 -2.80 -3.32
C VAL A 19 -14.45 -1.45 -2.78
N ALA A 20 -13.15 -1.13 -2.84
CA ALA A 20 -12.63 0.16 -2.41
C ALA A 20 -13.21 1.32 -3.25
N LEU A 21 -13.28 1.16 -4.57
CA LEU A 21 -13.90 2.13 -5.48
C LEU A 21 -15.41 2.24 -5.24
N ALA A 22 -16.12 1.13 -5.04
CA ALA A 22 -17.55 1.14 -4.74
C ALA A 22 -17.84 1.88 -3.44
N LEU A 23 -17.05 1.66 -2.39
CA LEU A 23 -17.17 2.38 -1.13
C LEU A 23 -16.86 3.88 -1.29
N ALA A 24 -15.83 4.24 -2.07
CA ALA A 24 -15.52 5.64 -2.36
C ALA A 24 -16.64 6.33 -3.17
N LEU A 25 -17.13 5.68 -4.24
CA LEU A 25 -18.20 6.18 -5.10
C LEU A 25 -19.55 6.25 -4.37
N SER A 26 -19.82 5.35 -3.42
CA SER A 26 -21.05 5.38 -2.62
C SER A 26 -21.18 6.63 -1.76
N ARG A 27 -20.06 7.25 -1.38
CA ARG A 27 -20.03 8.47 -0.55
C ARG A 27 -20.01 9.75 -1.37
N LEU A 28 -19.63 9.68 -2.64
CA LEU A 28 -19.64 10.80 -3.60
C LEU A 28 -21.00 11.54 -3.71
N PRO A 29 -22.18 10.88 -3.78
CA PRO A 29 -23.46 11.58 -3.86
C PRO A 29 -23.81 12.41 -2.61
N ILE A 30 -23.26 12.06 -1.44
CA ILE A 30 -23.43 12.86 -0.21
C ILE A 30 -22.66 14.19 -0.34
N PHE A 31 -21.45 14.14 -0.89
CA PHE A 31 -20.65 15.33 -1.16
C PHE A 31 -21.23 16.16 -2.30
N VAL A 32 -21.66 15.53 -3.40
CA VAL A 32 -22.27 16.23 -4.55
C VAL A 32 -23.55 16.94 -4.14
N LYS A 33 -24.44 16.31 -3.37
CA LYS A 33 -25.67 16.98 -2.88
C LYS A 33 -25.33 18.18 -1.99
N SER A 34 -24.33 18.05 -1.12
CA SER A 34 -23.89 19.14 -0.25
C SER A 34 -23.30 20.29 -1.06
N PHE A 35 -22.49 19.99 -2.09
CA PHE A 35 -21.88 20.97 -2.98
C PHE A 35 -22.92 21.69 -3.84
N VAL A 36 -23.86 20.95 -4.45
CA VAL A 36 -24.97 21.51 -5.25
C VAL A 36 -25.89 22.36 -4.38
N PHE A 37 -26.16 21.95 -3.14
CA PHE A 37 -26.95 22.75 -2.21
C PHE A 37 -26.25 24.07 -1.85
N CYS A 38 -24.95 24.03 -1.53
CA CYS A 38 -24.15 25.23 -1.28
C CYS A 38 -24.10 26.16 -2.49
N TYR A 39 -23.89 25.61 -3.69
CA TYR A 39 -23.86 26.37 -4.94
C TYR A 39 -25.20 27.05 -5.24
N ARG A 40 -26.32 26.32 -5.10
CA ARG A 40 -27.67 26.88 -5.26
C ARG A 40 -27.94 28.00 -4.25
N ARG A 41 -27.50 27.83 -3.01
CA ARG A 41 -27.67 28.85 -1.96
C ARG A 41 -26.88 30.12 -2.27
N ARG A 42 -25.62 30.00 -2.72
CA ARG A 42 -24.82 31.15 -3.18
C ARG A 42 -25.47 31.88 -4.35
N LYS A 43 -25.97 31.16 -5.35
CA LYS A 43 -26.67 31.75 -6.51
C LYS A 43 -27.96 32.49 -6.10
N ALA A 44 -28.69 31.97 -5.10
CA ALA A 44 -29.87 32.63 -4.57
C ALA A 44 -29.54 33.92 -3.79
N GLN A 45 -28.42 33.96 -3.07
CA GLN A 45 -27.96 35.17 -2.37
C GLN A 45 -27.48 36.26 -3.34
N ALA A 46 -26.75 35.89 -4.40
CA ALA A 46 -26.29 36.85 -5.41
C ALA A 46 -27.46 37.57 -6.11
N ARG A 47 -28.58 36.86 -6.37
CA ARG A 47 -29.79 37.48 -6.93
C ARG A 47 -30.50 38.46 -6.01
N ARG A 48 -30.29 38.39 -4.69
CA ARG A 48 -30.89 39.34 -3.74
C ARG A 48 -30.07 40.63 -3.62
N LEU A 49 -28.76 40.57 -3.83
CA LEU A 49 -27.88 41.73 -3.78
C LEU A 49 -27.95 42.56 -5.07
N GLY A 50 -28.17 41.94 -6.23
CA GLY A 50 -28.30 42.65 -7.52
C GLY A 50 -29.63 43.33 -7.80
N VAL A 51 -30.61 43.30 -6.88
CA VAL A 51 -31.93 43.96 -7.05
C VAL A 51 -32.01 45.31 -6.32
N HIS A 52 -30.94 45.71 -5.61
CA HIS A 52 -30.95 46.95 -4.82
C HIS A 52 -30.21 48.13 -5.48
N GLU A 53 -29.79 47.98 -6.74
CA GLU A 53 -28.97 48.97 -7.47
C GLU A 53 -29.66 49.56 -8.71
N GLU A 54 -31.00 49.65 -8.68
CA GLU A 54 -31.80 50.49 -9.59
C GLU A 54 -32.98 51.01 -8.78
N ILE A 55 -32.86 52.20 -8.18
CA ILE A 55 -33.88 53.23 -7.86
C ILE A 55 -33.16 54.25 -6.98
N SER A 56 -32.35 55.10 -7.59
CA SER A 56 -32.08 56.46 -7.13
C SER A 56 -31.44 57.17 -8.29
N ASP A 57 -32.26 57.87 -9.08
CA ASP A 57 -31.98 59.24 -9.53
C ASP A 57 -33.09 59.69 -10.47
N GLY A 58 -34.07 60.36 -9.87
CA GLY A 58 -35.07 61.15 -10.54
C GLY A 58 -34.94 62.63 -10.14
N ILE A 59 -34.51 63.44 -11.11
CA ILE A 59 -35.00 64.80 -11.43
C ILE A 59 -34.75 65.93 -10.41
N ALA A 60 -33.97 66.94 -10.84
CA ALA A 60 -34.32 68.35 -10.69
C ALA A 60 -33.67 69.21 -11.80
N LEU A 61 -34.52 69.76 -12.67
CA LEU A 61 -34.24 70.85 -13.61
C LEU A 61 -34.31 72.20 -12.89
N GLY A 62 -33.43 73.14 -13.24
CA GLY A 62 -33.50 74.55 -12.83
C GLY A 62 -32.55 75.41 -13.66
N ALA A 63 -33.08 76.51 -14.21
CA ALA A 63 -32.63 77.23 -15.40
C ALA A 63 -31.62 78.38 -15.16
N GLU A 64 -30.94 78.71 -16.28
CA GLU A 64 -30.40 79.99 -16.80
C GLU A 64 -29.94 81.13 -15.88
N GLY A 65 -28.78 81.71 -16.25
CA GLY A 65 -28.32 83.04 -15.79
C GLY A 65 -26.91 83.38 -16.30
N GLU A 66 -26.85 84.32 -17.24
CA GLU A 66 -25.70 84.83 -18.01
C GLU A 66 -24.98 86.02 -17.31
N GLN A 67 -23.80 86.43 -17.84
CA GLN A 67 -22.93 87.60 -17.52
C GLN A 67 -21.80 87.36 -16.52
N SER A 68 -20.62 87.99 -16.56
CA SER A 68 -19.83 88.79 -17.52
C SER A 68 -18.60 89.26 -16.73
N ALA A 69 -17.40 89.12 -17.32
CA ALA A 69 -16.16 89.93 -17.20
C ALA A 69 -15.51 90.30 -15.83
N ASP A 70 -14.17 90.33 -15.89
CA ASP A 70 -13.22 91.11 -15.06
C ASP A 70 -13.00 90.63 -13.60
N GLU A 71 -11.82 90.65 -12.98
CA GLU A 71 -10.42 90.96 -13.27
C GLU A 71 -9.66 90.63 -11.95
N LEU A 72 -8.32 90.63 -11.99
CA LEU A 72 -7.36 90.74 -10.87
C LEU A 72 -6.72 89.48 -10.21
N ILE A 73 -5.51 89.20 -10.71
CA ILE A 73 -4.19 89.30 -10.04
C ILE A 73 -3.98 88.59 -8.69
N ALA A 74 -3.04 87.63 -8.72
CA ALA A 74 -1.85 87.44 -7.86
C ALA A 74 -1.51 85.93 -7.87
N SER A 75 -0.29 85.41 -7.79
CA SER A 75 1.09 85.88 -7.90
C SER A 75 1.92 84.58 -7.72
N ILE A 76 2.91 84.33 -8.56
CA ILE A 76 3.89 83.23 -8.39
C ILE A 76 4.84 83.62 -7.22
N PRO A 77 5.49 82.66 -6.53
CA PRO A 77 6.87 82.42 -6.96
C PRO A 77 7.34 80.95 -6.92
N ALA A 78 8.36 80.74 -7.74
CA ALA A 78 9.07 79.50 -8.00
C ALA A 78 10.14 79.18 -6.94
N ALA A 79 10.33 77.89 -6.68
CA ALA A 79 11.52 77.20 -6.18
C ALA A 79 11.12 75.72 -6.03
N TYR A 80 11.84 74.67 -6.40
CA TYR A 80 13.27 74.48 -6.57
C TYR A 80 13.45 73.21 -7.44
N MET A 81 14.46 73.23 -8.30
CA MET A 81 14.85 72.10 -9.13
C MET A 81 15.64 71.02 -8.36
N THR A 82 15.77 69.86 -9.01
CA THR A 82 16.85 68.86 -8.92
C THR A 82 16.86 67.87 -7.75
N GLY A 83 16.62 66.59 -8.09
CA GLY A 83 16.95 65.41 -7.30
C GLY A 83 16.96 64.18 -8.21
N GLU A 84 18.12 63.59 -8.41
CA GLU A 84 18.45 62.48 -9.31
C GLU A 84 17.63 61.19 -9.08
N PRO A 85 17.46 60.34 -10.12
CA PRO A 85 16.97 58.98 -9.94
C PRO A 85 18.12 58.09 -9.46
N SER A 86 18.16 57.79 -8.16
CA SER A 86 18.96 56.68 -7.65
C SER A 86 18.28 55.37 -8.06
N SER A 87 18.96 54.65 -8.95
CA SER A 87 18.63 53.28 -9.33
C SER A 87 18.84 52.35 -8.14
N GLU A 88 17.83 52.22 -7.29
CA GLU A 88 17.82 51.20 -6.26
C GLU A 88 17.54 49.85 -6.92
N ASN A 89 18.65 49.13 -7.11
CA ASN A 89 18.73 47.79 -7.63
C ASN A 89 17.99 46.85 -6.66
N ARG A 90 16.66 46.75 -6.79
CA ARG A 90 15.86 45.68 -6.18
C ARG A 90 16.25 44.38 -6.87
N GLY A 91 17.35 43.81 -6.38
CA GLY A 91 17.68 42.41 -6.53
C GLY A 91 16.44 41.62 -6.13
N ARG A 92 15.76 41.12 -7.15
CA ARG A 92 14.70 40.13 -7.06
C ARG A 92 15.39 38.86 -6.57
N GLY A 93 15.66 38.83 -5.26
CA GLY A 93 16.05 37.62 -4.56
C GLY A 93 14.93 36.64 -4.79
N SER A 94 15.17 35.69 -5.67
CA SER A 94 14.48 34.42 -5.65
C SER A 94 14.78 33.82 -4.28
N SER A 95 13.99 34.19 -3.28
CA SER A 95 13.93 33.46 -2.02
C SER A 95 13.60 32.03 -2.42
N SER A 96 14.65 31.21 -2.43
CA SER A 96 14.59 29.78 -2.69
C SER A 96 13.49 29.25 -1.78
N LEU A 97 12.36 28.91 -2.41
CA LEU A 97 11.22 28.32 -1.73
C LEU A 97 11.71 27.02 -1.12
N PHE A 98 11.95 27.10 0.19
CA PHE A 98 12.07 25.99 1.11
C PHE A 98 13.36 25.16 1.04
N SER A 99 14.44 25.70 1.61
CA SER A 99 15.48 24.86 2.20
C SER A 99 15.01 24.40 3.58
N PHE A 100 14.81 23.09 3.75
CA PHE A 100 14.55 22.46 5.03
C PHE A 100 15.70 21.52 5.38
N ASN A 101 16.08 21.47 6.66
CA ASN A 101 17.16 20.59 7.13
C ASN A 101 16.68 19.14 7.38
N SER A 102 15.36 18.93 7.50
CA SER A 102 14.72 17.63 7.72
C SER A 102 13.28 17.63 7.20
N ILE A 103 12.80 16.48 6.73
CA ILE A 103 11.40 16.26 6.33
C ILE A 103 10.47 16.51 7.51
N GLU A 104 10.89 16.12 8.71
CA GLU A 104 10.10 16.26 9.93
C GLU A 104 9.87 17.74 10.27
N GLU A 105 10.91 18.57 10.17
CA GLU A 105 10.81 20.02 10.38
C GLU A 105 9.94 20.71 9.31
N GLY A 106 10.04 20.27 8.06
CA GLY A 106 9.19 20.75 6.98
C GLY A 106 7.71 20.41 7.22
N LEU A 107 7.43 19.21 7.71
CA LEU A 107 6.09 18.73 7.99
C LEU A 107 5.48 19.42 9.23
N THR A 108 6.25 19.62 10.30
CA THR A 108 5.81 20.38 11.47
C THR A 108 5.52 21.83 11.13
N ARG A 109 6.35 22.48 10.31
CA ARG A 109 6.07 23.85 9.83
C ARG A 109 4.86 23.91 8.92
N ALA A 110 4.68 22.94 8.02
CA ALA A 110 3.50 22.89 7.16
C ALA A 110 2.22 22.68 8.00
N ILE A 111 2.25 21.78 8.98
CA ILE A 111 1.13 21.56 9.91
C ILE A 111 0.86 22.83 10.70
N ASN A 112 1.86 23.44 11.33
CA ASN A 112 1.66 24.68 12.06
C ASN A 112 1.11 25.79 11.16
N TYR A 113 1.60 25.94 9.93
CA TYR A 113 1.06 26.95 9.00
C TYR A 113 -0.38 26.65 8.53
N ILE A 114 -0.74 25.37 8.40
CA ILE A 114 -2.10 24.94 8.01
C ILE A 114 -3.07 25.04 9.20
N PHE A 115 -2.59 24.83 10.43
CA PHE A 115 -3.43 24.67 11.63
C PHE A 115 -3.27 25.77 12.69
N GLU A 116 -2.34 26.72 12.55
CA GLU A 116 -2.22 27.89 13.43
C GLU A 116 -3.49 28.73 13.30
N GLY A 117 -4.34 28.60 14.32
CA GLY A 117 -5.38 29.56 14.63
C GLY A 117 -6.83 29.15 14.40
N ARG A 118 -7.19 27.90 14.03
CA ARG A 118 -8.60 27.63 13.65
C ARG A 118 -9.30 26.33 14.08
N ILE A 119 -8.75 25.55 15.01
CA ILE A 119 -9.49 24.40 15.54
C ILE A 119 -9.62 24.47 17.07
N GLU A 120 -10.30 25.50 17.56
CA GLU A 120 -11.03 25.36 18.82
C GLU A 120 -12.34 24.64 18.52
N VAL A 121 -12.28 23.31 18.39
CA VAL A 121 -13.51 22.51 18.47
C VAL A 121 -13.93 22.54 19.93
N GLY A 122 -14.81 23.47 20.29
CA GLY A 122 -15.45 23.44 21.60
C GLY A 122 -16.04 22.05 21.83
N MET A 123 -15.48 21.30 22.78
CA MET A 123 -15.77 19.88 23.04
C MET A 123 -17.24 19.59 23.41
N ASN A 124 -18.06 20.62 23.59
CA ASN A 124 -19.44 20.49 24.07
C ASN A 124 -20.52 20.55 22.96
N ASP A 125 -20.16 20.69 21.69
CA ASP A 125 -21.14 20.70 20.58
C ASP A 125 -21.31 19.29 19.97
N ALA A 126 -22.15 18.44 20.58
CA ALA A 126 -22.37 17.03 20.20
C ALA A 126 -23.12 16.80 18.86
N GLY A 127 -23.15 17.77 17.94
CA GLY A 127 -23.94 17.69 16.71
C GLY A 127 -23.07 17.62 15.45
N ILE A 128 -22.95 16.44 14.84
CA ILE A 128 -22.29 16.24 13.54
C ILE A 128 -22.78 17.26 12.48
N ARG A 129 -24.08 17.57 12.47
CA ARG A 129 -24.68 18.58 11.57
C ARG A 129 -24.13 19.99 11.78
N LYS A 130 -23.83 20.39 13.01
CA LYS A 130 -23.23 21.70 13.35
C LYS A 130 -21.77 21.76 12.89
N ILE A 131 -21.04 20.67 13.05
CA ILE A 131 -19.65 20.54 12.59
C ILE A 131 -19.59 20.72 11.07
N PHE A 132 -20.40 19.99 10.31
CA PHE A 132 -20.45 20.15 8.85
C PHE A 132 -20.80 21.58 8.41
N ARG A 133 -21.68 22.26 9.15
CA ARG A 133 -22.08 23.64 8.84
C ARG A 133 -20.94 24.63 9.14
N ARG A 134 -20.19 24.45 10.22
CA ARG A 134 -18.97 25.25 10.52
C ARG A 134 -17.88 24.99 9.49
N VAL A 135 -17.64 23.73 9.11
CA VAL A 135 -16.67 23.36 8.07
C VAL A 135 -17.05 24.01 6.73
N ALA A 136 -18.34 23.98 6.36
CA ALA A 136 -18.81 24.60 5.12
C ALA A 136 -18.67 26.13 5.13
N ASN A 137 -18.89 26.78 6.28
CA ASN A 137 -18.71 28.22 6.42
C ASN A 137 -17.22 28.61 6.35
N ASN A 138 -16.35 27.88 7.05
CA ASN A 138 -14.88 28.09 7.00
C ASN A 138 -14.31 27.84 5.59
N ALA A 139 -14.83 26.85 4.87
CA ALA A 139 -14.45 26.60 3.47
C ALA A 139 -14.85 27.74 2.52
N SER A 140 -15.82 28.56 2.93
CA SER A 140 -16.36 29.64 2.11
C SER A 140 -15.56 30.94 2.23
N GLU A 141 -14.92 31.18 3.37
CA GLU A 141 -14.13 32.39 3.66
C GLU A 141 -12.69 32.29 3.15
N ASP A 142 -12.06 31.11 3.21
CA ASP A 142 -10.66 30.91 2.82
C ASP A 142 -10.49 29.73 1.84
N THR A 143 -10.94 29.93 0.60
CA THR A 143 -10.92 28.90 -0.47
C THR A 143 -9.53 28.31 -0.72
N TRP A 144 -8.47 29.13 -0.67
CA TRP A 144 -7.10 28.66 -0.95
C TRP A 144 -6.56 27.73 0.14
N ARG A 145 -6.70 28.11 1.41
CA ARG A 145 -6.21 27.31 2.54
C ARG A 145 -6.99 26.01 2.68
N PHE A 146 -8.31 26.08 2.47
CA PHE A 146 -9.16 24.88 2.47
C PHE A 146 -8.80 23.93 1.32
N SER A 147 -8.52 24.45 0.12
CA SER A 147 -8.05 23.65 -1.02
C SER A 147 -6.73 22.93 -0.70
N LEU A 148 -5.78 23.63 -0.08
CA LEU A 148 -4.47 23.07 0.28
C LEU A 148 -4.61 21.97 1.35
N ALA A 149 -5.44 22.18 2.37
CA ALA A 149 -5.72 21.17 3.39
C ALA A 149 -6.41 19.92 2.81
N LEU A 150 -7.33 20.09 1.87
CA LEU A 150 -8.01 18.98 1.19
C LEU A 150 -7.03 18.20 0.31
N LEU A 151 -6.18 18.89 -0.45
CA LEU A 151 -5.14 18.27 -1.27
C LEU A 151 -4.15 17.48 -0.40
N PHE A 152 -3.71 18.06 0.71
CA PHE A 152 -2.85 17.39 1.68
C PHE A 152 -3.50 16.14 2.26
N SER A 153 -4.78 16.22 2.65
CA SER A 153 -5.55 15.06 3.11
C SER A 153 -5.66 13.97 2.03
N PHE A 154 -5.85 14.34 0.76
CA PHE A 154 -5.91 13.39 -0.34
C PHE A 154 -4.55 12.69 -0.56
N CYS A 155 -3.45 13.43 -0.48
CA CYS A 155 -2.10 12.87 -0.56
C CYS A 155 -1.81 11.87 0.56
N LEU A 156 -2.22 12.16 1.80
CA LEU A 156 -2.03 11.22 2.93
C LEU A 156 -2.82 9.91 2.74
N VAL A 157 -4.06 9.99 2.25
CA VAL A 157 -4.86 8.79 1.96
C VAL A 157 -4.24 7.99 0.82
N ALA A 158 -3.74 8.65 -0.23
CA ALA A 158 -3.06 7.97 -1.34
C ALA A 158 -1.78 7.26 -0.89
N LEU A 159 -0.97 7.92 -0.04
CA LEU A 159 0.23 7.32 0.54
C LEU A 159 -0.10 6.10 1.39
N PHE A 160 -1.14 6.18 2.23
CA PHE A 160 -1.58 5.04 3.02
C PHE A 160 -2.01 3.86 2.14
N ILE A 161 -2.82 4.09 1.10
CA ILE A 161 -3.23 3.03 0.16
C ILE A 161 -2.02 2.41 -0.54
N LEU A 162 -1.06 3.23 -0.96
CA LEU A 162 0.15 2.76 -1.64
C LEU A 162 1.00 1.88 -0.72
N GLU A 163 1.17 2.28 0.55
CA GLU A 163 1.90 1.51 1.55
C GLU A 163 1.23 0.16 1.84
N GLN A 164 -0.09 0.14 2.02
CA GLN A 164 -0.84 -1.11 2.20
C GLN A 164 -0.71 -2.03 0.96
N THR A 165 -0.72 -1.45 -0.24
CA THR A 165 -0.57 -2.21 -1.48
C THR A 165 0.84 -2.82 -1.60
N LEU A 166 1.87 -2.06 -1.24
CA LEU A 166 3.26 -2.55 -1.20
C LEU A 166 3.45 -3.68 -0.19
N ALA A 167 2.86 -3.56 1.01
CA ALA A 167 2.91 -4.62 2.02
C ALA A 167 2.28 -5.92 1.49
N ILE A 168 1.10 -5.85 0.88
CA ILE A 168 0.41 -7.01 0.27
C ILE A 168 1.24 -7.61 -0.87
N LEU A 169 1.82 -6.78 -1.73
CA LEU A 169 2.67 -7.24 -2.83
C LEU A 169 3.94 -7.93 -2.30
N SER A 170 4.55 -7.41 -1.25
CA SER A 170 5.77 -7.99 -0.66
C SER A 170 5.52 -9.35 -0.01
N ALA A 171 4.36 -9.53 0.64
CA ALA A 171 3.95 -10.82 1.21
C ALA A 171 3.73 -11.89 0.12
N ASN A 172 3.46 -11.48 -1.13
CA ASN A 172 3.23 -12.38 -2.24
C ASN A 172 4.52 -12.77 -3.00
N ILE A 173 5.66 -12.16 -2.66
CA ILE A 173 6.97 -12.44 -3.30
C ILE A 173 7.72 -13.56 -2.55
N ILE A 174 7.39 -13.83 -1.29
CA ILE A 174 8.04 -14.85 -0.44
C ILE A 174 7.06 -15.99 -0.19
N SER A 175 6.74 -16.82 -1.19
CA SER A 175 6.08 -18.11 -0.97
C SER A 175 5.82 -18.77 -2.33
N ASP A 176 6.85 -19.32 -2.95
CA ASP A 176 6.62 -20.42 -3.90
C ASP A 176 7.64 -21.51 -3.63
N CYS A 177 7.64 -21.99 -2.38
CA CYS A 177 7.98 -23.39 -2.12
C CYS A 177 6.90 -24.23 -2.83
N GLY A 178 7.18 -24.60 -4.09
CA GLY A 178 6.20 -25.12 -5.04
C GLY A 178 5.08 -25.99 -4.46
N TYR A 179 3.86 -25.74 -4.89
CA TYR A 179 2.68 -26.49 -4.48
C TYR A 179 2.57 -27.81 -5.25
N TRP A 180 2.03 -28.84 -4.62
CA TRP A 180 1.65 -30.05 -5.33
C TRP A 180 0.37 -29.78 -6.13
N ASN A 181 0.46 -29.83 -7.45
CA ASN A 181 -0.72 -29.79 -8.30
C ASN A 181 -1.16 -31.23 -8.58
N VAL A 182 -2.29 -31.62 -7.99
CA VAL A 182 -2.89 -32.92 -8.28
C VAL A 182 -3.59 -32.81 -9.63
N ASP A 183 -3.15 -33.62 -10.61
CA ASP A 183 -3.82 -33.70 -11.89
C ASP A 183 -5.15 -34.46 -11.75
N PHE A 184 -6.22 -33.71 -11.53
CA PHE A 184 -7.57 -34.26 -11.42
C PHE A 184 -8.07 -34.91 -12.71
N ASN A 185 -7.53 -34.53 -13.88
CA ASN A 185 -7.94 -35.14 -15.15
C ASN A 185 -7.38 -36.56 -15.28
N ALA A 186 -6.14 -36.77 -14.81
CA ALA A 186 -5.57 -38.11 -14.69
C ALA A 186 -6.37 -38.99 -13.71
N TYR A 187 -7.00 -38.40 -12.69
CA TYR A 187 -7.77 -39.12 -11.68
C TYR A 187 -9.21 -39.43 -12.12
N ASN A 188 -9.88 -38.49 -12.80
CA ASN A 188 -11.29 -38.58 -13.21
C ASN A 188 -11.59 -39.68 -14.25
N THR A 189 -10.58 -40.19 -14.96
CA THR A 189 -10.80 -41.25 -15.97
C THR A 189 -11.04 -42.64 -15.36
N SER A 190 -10.95 -42.80 -14.03
CA SER A 190 -10.96 -44.13 -13.39
C SER A 190 -12.01 -44.33 -12.28
N ILE A 191 -12.74 -43.30 -11.85
CA ILE A 191 -13.61 -43.41 -10.66
C ILE A 191 -14.99 -42.80 -10.91
N GLY A 192 -16.05 -43.51 -10.51
CA GLY A 192 -17.45 -43.11 -10.70
C GLY A 192 -17.83 -41.82 -9.96
N GLU A 193 -18.97 -41.26 -10.33
CA GLU A 193 -19.47 -39.94 -9.92
C GLU A 193 -19.47 -39.71 -8.39
N ASP A 194 -19.74 -40.75 -7.59
CA ASP A 194 -19.71 -40.69 -6.12
C ASP A 194 -18.31 -40.50 -5.52
N ALA A 195 -17.25 -40.88 -6.24
CA ALA A 195 -15.89 -40.67 -5.77
C ALA A 195 -15.45 -39.22 -5.92
N TYR A 196 -16.07 -38.45 -6.82
CA TYR A 196 -15.70 -37.05 -7.05
C TYR A 196 -15.85 -36.19 -5.78
N GLU A 197 -16.96 -36.35 -5.06
CA GLU A 197 -17.25 -35.58 -3.83
C GLU A 197 -16.27 -35.93 -2.69
N ALA A 198 -15.96 -37.23 -2.51
CA ALA A 198 -14.99 -37.69 -1.52
C ALA A 198 -13.58 -37.14 -1.81
N ASN A 199 -13.16 -37.17 -3.08
CA ASN A 199 -11.86 -36.66 -3.50
C ASN A 199 -11.75 -35.13 -3.32
N PHE A 200 -12.85 -34.40 -3.50
CA PHE A 200 -12.85 -32.95 -3.30
C PHE A 200 -12.62 -32.57 -1.83
N GLN A 201 -13.22 -33.32 -0.89
CA GLN A 201 -12.96 -33.11 0.53
C GLN A 201 -11.52 -33.45 0.90
N ASP A 202 -10.99 -34.56 0.41
CA ASP A 202 -9.59 -34.95 0.65
C ASP A 202 -8.62 -33.89 0.10
N TYR A 203 -8.84 -33.39 -1.11
CA TYR A 203 -8.05 -32.29 -1.66
C TYR A 203 -8.08 -31.05 -0.77
N LYS A 204 -9.26 -30.67 -0.28
CA LYS A 204 -9.41 -29.51 0.61
C LYS A 204 -8.62 -29.70 1.90
N TRP A 205 -8.61 -30.90 2.46
CA TRP A 205 -7.84 -31.23 3.67
C TRP A 205 -6.34 -31.23 3.42
N GLU A 206 -5.88 -31.81 2.31
CA GLU A 206 -4.46 -31.80 1.95
C GLU A 206 -3.96 -30.38 1.71
N ARG A 207 -4.71 -29.57 0.98
CA ARG A 207 -4.37 -28.14 0.80
C ARG A 207 -4.31 -27.39 2.13
N ALA A 208 -5.24 -27.68 3.06
CA ALA A 208 -5.22 -27.07 4.39
C ALA A 208 -4.05 -27.57 5.27
N ARG A 209 -3.54 -28.79 5.03
CA ARG A 209 -2.32 -29.30 5.67
C ARG A 209 -1.07 -28.62 5.12
N GLU A 210 -0.97 -28.47 3.79
CA GLU A 210 0.13 -27.77 3.14
C GLU A 210 0.24 -26.32 3.60
N VAL A 211 -0.88 -25.58 3.61
CA VAL A 211 -0.90 -24.19 4.09
C VAL A 211 -0.48 -24.10 5.56
N ARG A 212 -0.87 -25.06 6.40
CA ARG A 212 -0.42 -25.11 7.80
C ARG A 212 1.07 -25.44 7.92
N ALA A 213 1.57 -26.37 7.13
CA ALA A 213 2.99 -26.72 7.10
C ALA A 213 3.85 -25.53 6.63
N LEU A 214 3.38 -24.79 5.63
CA LEU A 214 4.02 -23.56 5.17
C LEU A 214 4.06 -22.48 6.25
N ASN A 215 2.91 -22.17 6.85
CA ASN A 215 2.84 -21.20 7.95
C ASN A 215 3.73 -21.61 9.12
N TYR A 216 3.83 -22.92 9.40
CA TYR A 216 4.75 -23.42 10.42
C TYR A 216 6.20 -23.20 10.01
N ALA A 217 6.59 -23.54 8.78
CA ALA A 217 7.94 -23.33 8.29
C ALA A 217 8.34 -21.84 8.36
N GLU A 218 7.49 -20.93 7.90
CA GLU A 218 7.77 -19.49 7.90
C GLU A 218 7.90 -18.89 9.31
N ARG A 219 7.08 -19.37 10.25
CA ARG A 219 7.02 -18.81 11.61
C ARG A 219 7.97 -19.49 12.59
N CYS A 220 8.31 -20.76 12.34
CA CYS A 220 8.97 -21.61 13.33
C CYS A 220 10.33 -22.14 12.88
N TYR A 221 10.68 -22.10 11.59
CA TYR A 221 12.04 -22.38 11.14
C TYR A 221 12.86 -21.08 11.11
N GLY A 222 13.95 -21.02 11.87
CA GLY A 222 14.84 -19.86 11.97
C GLY A 222 15.25 -19.57 13.42
N ASP A 223 16.02 -18.51 13.63
CA ASP A 223 16.54 -18.11 14.96
C ASP A 223 15.52 -17.31 15.79
N GLY A 224 14.23 -17.40 15.46
CA GLY A 224 13.16 -16.67 16.12
C GLY A 224 12.49 -17.48 17.24
N ASP A 225 12.47 -16.95 18.46
CA ASP A 225 11.76 -17.50 19.63
C ASP A 225 10.23 -17.29 19.54
N GLY A 226 9.62 -17.57 18.39
CA GLY A 226 8.16 -17.58 18.22
C GLY A 226 7.55 -18.67 19.11
N THR A 227 7.03 -18.28 20.26
CA THR A 227 6.69 -19.18 21.38
C THR A 227 5.29 -19.79 21.29
N GLU A 228 4.44 -19.29 20.39
CA GLU A 228 3.07 -19.77 20.22
C GLU A 228 2.89 -20.50 18.88
N ASN A 229 2.38 -21.73 18.92
CA ASN A 229 2.14 -22.63 17.77
C ASN A 229 3.37 -23.33 17.15
N CYS A 230 4.60 -23.06 17.60
CA CYS A 230 5.80 -23.76 17.16
C CYS A 230 6.07 -25.10 17.88
N ASN A 231 5.08 -25.62 18.60
CA ASN A 231 5.14 -26.87 19.36
C ASN A 231 4.25 -27.97 18.73
N ILE A 232 3.74 -27.76 17.51
CA ILE A 232 2.93 -28.77 16.81
C ILE A 232 3.77 -29.93 16.26
N MET A 233 5.05 -29.70 16.00
CA MET A 233 6.01 -30.75 15.63
C MET A 233 6.90 -31.08 16.82
N ALA A 234 7.35 -32.33 16.91
CA ALA A 234 8.24 -32.78 17.99
C ALA A 234 9.60 -32.06 18.00
N SER A 235 10.07 -31.62 16.82
CA SER A 235 11.26 -30.78 16.67
C SER A 235 10.99 -29.59 15.77
N ARG A 236 11.56 -28.43 16.11
CA ARG A 236 11.52 -27.21 15.30
C ARG A 236 12.56 -27.21 14.19
N LYS A 237 13.60 -28.02 14.29
CA LYS A 237 14.64 -28.11 13.28
C LYS A 237 15.03 -29.56 13.06
N ILE A 238 15.16 -29.94 11.81
CA ILE A 238 15.79 -31.20 11.43
C ILE A 238 17.23 -30.85 11.14
N ASP A 239 18.16 -31.44 11.88
CA ASP A 239 19.58 -31.22 11.63
C ASP A 239 19.94 -31.71 10.22
N TYR A 240 20.78 -30.94 9.54
CA TYR A 240 21.29 -31.29 8.23
C TYR A 240 22.74 -30.84 8.10
N THR A 241 23.51 -31.58 7.33
CA THR A 241 24.87 -31.23 6.92
C THR A 241 24.84 -30.60 5.54
N VAL A 242 25.61 -29.53 5.36
CA VAL A 242 25.78 -28.85 4.07
C VAL A 242 27.16 -29.18 3.51
N GLU A 243 27.19 -29.68 2.29
CA GLU A 243 28.40 -29.97 1.53
C GLU A 243 28.44 -29.06 0.29
N HIS A 244 29.35 -28.08 0.28
CA HIS A 244 29.45 -27.09 -0.80
C HIS A 244 30.17 -27.59 -2.06
N ASN A 245 30.89 -28.72 -1.96
CA ASN A 245 31.68 -29.31 -3.04
C ASN A 245 31.19 -30.71 -3.43
N ALA A 246 29.87 -30.90 -3.43
CA ALA A 246 29.28 -32.20 -3.73
C ALA A 246 29.36 -32.53 -5.22
N SER A 247 29.38 -33.82 -5.54
CA SER A 247 29.35 -34.29 -6.92
C SER A 247 28.06 -33.86 -7.64
N CYS A 248 28.22 -33.41 -8.87
CA CYS A 248 27.13 -33.08 -9.79
C CYS A 248 26.25 -34.31 -10.00
N PRO A 249 24.93 -34.27 -9.70
CA PRO A 249 24.05 -35.42 -9.88
C PRO A 249 23.69 -35.66 -11.36
N PHE A 250 24.13 -34.77 -12.26
CA PHE A 250 23.90 -34.86 -13.70
C PHE A 250 25.17 -35.26 -14.42
N ALA A 251 25.03 -36.02 -15.50
CA ALA A 251 26.15 -36.33 -16.37
C ALA A 251 26.51 -35.12 -17.26
N GLY A 252 27.81 -34.97 -17.55
CA GLY A 252 28.33 -33.92 -18.43
C GLY A 252 28.46 -32.54 -17.76
N ASP A 253 28.54 -31.49 -18.59
CA ASP A 253 28.87 -30.13 -18.15
C ASP A 253 27.63 -29.29 -17.76
N VAL A 254 26.59 -29.95 -17.26
CA VAL A 254 25.35 -29.28 -16.81
C VAL A 254 25.63 -28.36 -15.63
N CYS A 255 26.59 -28.75 -14.78
CA CYS A 255 27.03 -28.00 -13.61
C CYS A 255 28.00 -26.89 -13.99
N PHE A 256 27.62 -25.63 -13.75
CA PHE A 256 28.42 -24.46 -14.15
C PHE A 256 29.85 -24.43 -13.58
N GLY A 257 30.05 -24.95 -12.37
CA GLY A 257 31.37 -25.02 -11.72
C GLY A 257 32.10 -26.36 -11.87
N GLY A 258 31.65 -27.22 -12.79
CA GLY A 258 32.24 -28.54 -13.02
C GLY A 258 31.65 -29.66 -12.15
N PRO A 259 32.32 -30.84 -12.10
CA PRO A 259 31.73 -32.06 -11.55
C PRO A 259 31.56 -32.06 -10.03
N THR A 260 32.13 -31.09 -9.31
CA THR A 260 32.12 -31.02 -7.83
C THR A 260 31.61 -29.67 -7.31
N SER A 261 30.83 -28.94 -8.12
CA SER A 261 30.32 -27.61 -7.72
C SER A 261 28.88 -27.63 -7.24
N ALA A 262 28.33 -28.81 -6.91
CA ALA A 262 26.97 -28.91 -6.43
C ALA A 262 26.92 -28.62 -4.93
N LEU A 263 25.86 -27.97 -4.50
CA LEU A 263 25.52 -27.84 -3.08
C LEU A 263 24.66 -29.05 -2.71
N ALA A 264 25.07 -29.83 -1.71
CA ALA A 264 24.26 -30.90 -1.16
C ALA A 264 23.88 -30.63 0.30
N MET A 265 22.63 -30.91 0.63
CA MET A 265 22.09 -30.88 1.98
C MET A 265 21.61 -32.29 2.32
N ASP A 266 22.06 -32.84 3.44
CA ASP A 266 21.73 -34.19 3.87
C ASP A 266 21.29 -34.17 5.34
N THR A 267 20.09 -34.67 5.62
CA THR A 267 19.57 -34.75 6.99
C THR A 267 20.21 -35.89 7.79
N GLY A 268 20.94 -36.80 7.13
CA GLY A 268 21.28 -38.09 7.74
C GLY A 268 20.05 -38.96 7.97
N TYR A 269 20.22 -40.07 8.69
CA TYR A 269 19.09 -40.93 9.09
C TYR A 269 18.42 -40.37 10.35
N THR A 270 17.26 -39.76 10.15
CA THR A 270 16.47 -39.12 11.19
C THR A 270 15.34 -40.04 11.63
N HIS A 271 15.13 -40.17 12.94
CA HIS A 271 14.06 -41.02 13.49
C HIS A 271 12.67 -40.48 13.14
N SER A 272 11.68 -41.37 12.93
CA SER A 272 10.30 -41.03 12.56
C SER A 272 9.63 -40.03 13.51
N SER A 273 9.96 -40.09 14.80
CA SER A 273 9.42 -39.17 15.80
C SER A 273 9.86 -37.71 15.57
N VAL A 274 11.07 -37.48 15.04
CA VAL A 274 11.60 -36.13 14.79
C VAL A 274 10.87 -35.47 13.62
N VAL A 275 10.45 -36.26 12.63
CA VAL A 275 9.65 -35.79 11.48
C VAL A 275 8.14 -35.80 11.74
N GLY A 276 7.71 -36.09 12.98
CA GLY A 276 6.30 -36.06 13.39
C GLY A 276 5.47 -37.26 12.91
N LEU A 277 6.10 -38.37 12.50
CA LEU A 277 5.39 -39.57 12.07
C LEU A 277 5.14 -40.51 13.26
N ASN A 278 3.90 -40.55 13.72
CA ASN A 278 3.42 -41.46 14.74
C ASN A 278 2.99 -42.80 14.12
N ALA A 279 3.95 -43.60 13.66
CA ALA A 279 3.72 -44.98 13.22
C ALA A 279 4.08 -45.96 14.34
N PRO A 280 3.42 -47.14 14.44
CA PRO A 280 3.73 -48.16 15.44
C PRO A 280 5.14 -48.76 15.27
N GLY A 281 5.75 -48.62 14.09
CA GLY A 281 7.15 -48.97 13.84
C GLY A 281 8.08 -47.76 13.90
N SER A 282 9.24 -47.91 14.54
CA SER A 282 10.34 -46.93 14.45
C SER A 282 10.97 -47.00 13.06
N GLY A 283 10.75 -45.96 12.24
CA GLY A 283 11.37 -45.81 10.93
C GLY A 283 12.47 -44.76 10.96
N PHE A 284 13.43 -44.87 10.05
CA PHE A 284 14.42 -43.81 9.80
C PHE A 284 14.21 -43.22 8.41
N PHE A 285 14.23 -41.90 8.33
CA PHE A 285 14.05 -41.13 7.13
C PHE A 285 15.31 -40.34 6.84
N ARG A 286 15.75 -40.36 5.58
CA ARG A 286 16.85 -39.53 5.10
C ARG A 286 16.40 -38.76 3.88
N ARG A 287 16.57 -37.44 3.92
CA ARG A 287 16.38 -36.58 2.76
C ARG A 287 17.75 -36.03 2.36
N LYS A 288 18.11 -36.29 1.10
CA LYS A 288 19.27 -35.67 0.46
C LYS A 288 18.77 -34.79 -0.67
N THR A 289 19.07 -33.50 -0.59
CA THR A 289 18.77 -32.52 -1.64
C THR A 289 20.10 -32.06 -2.23
N SER A 290 20.23 -32.07 -3.54
CA SER A 290 21.37 -31.48 -4.23
C SER A 290 20.87 -30.41 -5.19
N SER A 291 21.48 -29.23 -5.14
CA SER A 291 21.16 -28.12 -6.03
C SER A 291 22.39 -27.71 -6.82
N VAL A 292 22.18 -27.42 -8.10
CA VAL A 292 23.21 -26.91 -8.99
C VAL A 292 22.69 -25.74 -9.79
N GLN A 293 23.54 -24.76 -10.03
CA GLN A 293 23.33 -23.75 -11.06
C GLN A 293 23.71 -24.30 -12.44
N SER A 294 22.74 -24.29 -13.36
CA SER A 294 22.94 -24.55 -14.79
C SER A 294 23.71 -23.41 -15.44
N GLN A 295 24.37 -23.68 -16.56
CA GLN A 295 25.02 -22.65 -17.40
C GLN A 295 24.04 -21.53 -17.83
N SER A 296 22.74 -21.82 -17.91
CA SER A 296 21.68 -20.83 -18.20
C SER A 296 21.37 -19.89 -17.03
N GLY A 297 22.00 -20.07 -15.87
CA GLY A 297 21.67 -19.39 -14.61
C GLY A 297 20.49 -20.01 -13.86
N THR A 298 19.87 -21.07 -14.38
CA THR A 298 18.73 -21.75 -13.75
C THR A 298 19.21 -22.70 -12.65
N TYR A 299 18.58 -22.70 -11.48
CA TYR A 299 18.86 -23.69 -10.44
C TYR A 299 18.07 -24.97 -10.68
N ILE A 300 18.76 -26.11 -10.71
CA ILE A 300 18.14 -27.42 -10.80
C ILE A 300 18.31 -28.10 -9.44
N MET A 301 17.20 -28.54 -8.85
CA MET A 301 17.18 -29.26 -7.58
C MET A 301 16.78 -30.71 -7.78
N VAL A 302 17.56 -31.61 -7.18
CA VAL A 302 17.27 -33.04 -7.11
C VAL A 302 17.10 -33.42 -5.65
N ALA A 303 15.95 -34.00 -5.30
CA ALA A 303 15.69 -34.51 -3.97
C ALA A 303 15.51 -36.03 -4.01
N SER A 304 16.16 -36.72 -3.07
CA SER A 304 15.97 -38.15 -2.83
C SER A 304 15.54 -38.36 -1.40
N ILE A 305 14.45 -39.11 -1.23
CA ILE A 305 13.95 -39.54 0.08
C ILE A 305 14.16 -41.04 0.16
N ARG A 306 14.84 -41.49 1.22
CA ARG A 306 15.01 -42.92 1.52
C ARG A 306 14.35 -43.24 2.85
N HIS A 307 13.57 -44.32 2.85
CA HIS A 307 12.97 -44.89 4.03
C HIS A 307 13.70 -46.18 4.40
N TYR A 308 14.08 -46.29 5.67
CA TYR A 308 14.60 -47.53 6.24
C TYR A 308 13.68 -48.00 7.36
N GLU A 309 13.04 -49.14 7.12
CA GLU A 309 12.31 -49.87 8.13
C GLU A 309 13.27 -50.88 8.78
N LYS A 310 13.51 -50.73 10.07
CA LYS A 310 14.28 -51.72 10.83
C LYS A 310 13.37 -52.91 11.09
N ARG A 311 13.28 -53.85 10.15
CA ARG A 311 12.58 -55.13 10.39
C ARG A 311 13.30 -55.84 11.53
N GLY A 312 12.68 -55.83 12.70
CA GLY A 312 13.09 -56.67 13.81
C GLY A 312 13.10 -58.12 13.34
N LYS A 313 14.27 -58.76 13.37
CA LYS A 313 14.31 -60.21 13.47
C LYS A 313 13.77 -60.55 14.85
N TYR A 314 12.46 -60.78 14.95
CA TYR A 314 11.93 -61.58 16.04
C TYR A 314 12.51 -62.98 15.85
N GLN A 315 13.62 -63.28 16.51
CA GLN A 315 13.92 -64.67 16.82
C GLN A 315 12.88 -65.10 17.84
N LEU A 316 11.93 -65.92 17.37
CA LEU A 316 11.18 -66.80 18.23
C LEU A 316 12.20 -67.80 18.78
N GLU A 317 12.52 -67.68 20.07
CA GLU A 317 12.96 -68.83 20.88
C GLU A 317 11.76 -69.71 21.20
#